data_AF-A0A0F7SW01-F1
#
_entry.id   AF-A0A0F7SW01-F1
#
_cell.length_a   1.000
_cell.length_b   1.000
_cell.length_c   1.000
_cell.angle_alpha   90.00
_cell.angle_beta   90.00
_cell.angle_gamma   90.00
#
_symmetry.space_group_name_H-M   'P 1'
#
loop_
_entity.id
_entity.type
_entity.pdbx_description
1 polymer ?
#
loop_
_entity_poly.entity_id
_entity_poly.type
_entity_poly.pdbx_seq_one_letter_code
_entity_poly.pdbx_strand_id
1 'polypeptide(L)'
;MAMRNQTPPLPLPSVASILSATVISRFSRNSIFLFIGSILSIPADVWTFDAWLITGFLAGLRRSTGLTPAIARIPNKDLQKAIGWYLEIGEYTLDLAQVFLGRSSFFVRDRDQSGR
;
A
#
# COMPACT_ATOMS: atom_id res chain seq x y z
N MET A 1 -60.56 3.39 38.07
CA MET A 1 -61.12 4.08 36.89
C MET A 1 -59.94 4.76 36.17
N ALA A 2 -59.25 4.03 35.29
CA ALA A 2 -58.00 4.48 34.66
C ALA A 2 -58.27 4.85 33.20
N MET A 3 -58.01 6.12 32.86
CA MET A 3 -58.08 6.67 31.50
C MET A 3 -57.15 5.88 30.57
N ARG A 4 -57.73 5.27 29.53
CA ARG A 4 -57.02 4.64 28.42
C ARG A 4 -56.40 5.74 27.56
N ASN A 5 -55.11 6.02 27.77
CA ASN A 5 -54.37 7.02 27.01
C ASN A 5 -54.04 6.44 25.63
N GLN A 6 -54.81 6.85 24.62
CA GLN A 6 -54.72 6.38 23.25
C GLN A 6 -53.68 7.25 22.53
N THR A 7 -52.44 6.76 22.40
CA THR A 7 -51.42 7.41 21.57
C THR A 7 -51.86 7.37 20.10
N PRO A 8 -51.81 8.47 19.33
CA PRO A 8 -52.19 8.45 17.93
C PRO A 8 -51.26 7.51 17.13
N PRO A 9 -51.77 6.81 16.10
CA PRO A 9 -50.95 5.92 15.30
C PRO A 9 -49.84 6.70 14.61
N LEU A 10 -48.60 6.24 14.79
CA LEU A 10 -47.42 6.80 14.13
C LEU A 10 -47.65 6.78 12.61
N PRO A 11 -47.39 7.89 11.89
CA PRO A 11 -47.49 7.91 10.44
C PRO A 11 -46.49 6.89 9.88
N LEU A 12 -46.99 5.90 9.14
CA LEU A 12 -46.15 4.89 8.50
C LEU A 12 -45.17 5.59 7.55
N PRO A 13 -43.87 5.30 7.62
CA PRO A 13 -42.91 5.86 6.69
C PRO A 13 -43.31 5.45 5.27
N SER A 14 -43.48 6.43 4.37
CA SER A 14 -43.82 6.14 2.98
C SER A 14 -42.72 5.31 2.33
N VAL A 15 -43.07 4.44 1.39
CA VAL A 15 -42.10 3.56 0.72
C VAL A 15 -40.93 4.35 0.11
N ALA A 16 -41.18 5.58 -0.34
CA ALA A 16 -40.17 6.51 -0.83
C ALA A 16 -39.12 6.91 0.22
N SER A 17 -39.51 7.04 1.49
CA SER A 17 -38.60 7.35 2.61
C SER A 17 -37.73 6.16 3.02
N ILE A 18 -38.28 4.93 2.97
CA ILE A 18 -37.52 3.69 3.22
C ILE A 18 -36.52 3.44 2.09
N LEU A 19 -36.95 3.65 0.84
CA LEU A 19 -36.07 3.55 -0.32
C LEU A 19 -34.96 4.60 -0.28
N SER A 20 -35.25 5.84 0.12
CA SER A 20 -34.23 6.90 0.23
C SER A 20 -33.22 6.63 1.35
N ALA A 21 -33.68 6.21 2.54
CA ALA A 21 -32.79 5.87 3.65
C ALA A 21 -31.88 4.66 3.33
N THR A 22 -32.38 3.70 2.55
CA THR A 22 -31.63 2.51 2.14
C THR A 22 -30.67 2.81 0.97
N VAL A 23 -31.07 3.64 0.01
CA VAL A 23 -30.23 4.04 -1.13
C VAL A 23 -29.10 4.96 -0.69
N ILE A 24 -29.35 5.91 0.22
CA ILE A 24 -28.34 6.83 0.74
C ILE A 24 -27.31 6.09 1.62
N SER A 25 -27.73 5.07 2.39
CA SER A 25 -26.82 4.27 3.22
C SER A 25 -26.00 3.23 2.46
N ARG A 26 -26.39 2.87 1.22
CA ARG A 26 -25.61 2.01 0.32
C ARG A 26 -24.59 2.76 -0.54
N PHE A 27 -24.72 4.08 -0.69
CA PHE A 27 -23.83 4.86 -1.56
C PHE A 27 -22.54 5.33 -0.86
N SER A 28 -22.49 5.35 0.47
CA SER A 28 -21.34 5.83 1.25
C SER A 28 -20.70 4.70 2.07
N ARG A 29 -20.20 3.66 1.39
CA ARG A 29 -19.31 2.68 2.05
C ARG A 29 -18.28 2.02 1.16
N ASN A 30 -18.46 2.01 -0.16
CA ASN A 30 -17.57 1.29 -1.07
C ASN A 30 -16.81 2.16 -2.09
N SER A 31 -17.03 3.48 -2.12
CA SER A 31 -16.38 4.38 -3.10
C SER A 31 -14.89 4.60 -2.82
N ILE A 32 -14.45 4.55 -1.55
CA ILE A 32 -13.01 4.63 -1.18
C ILE A 32 -12.26 3.34 -1.52
N PHE A 33 -12.89 2.17 -1.34
CA PHE A 33 -12.27 0.88 -1.68
C PHE A 33 -12.08 0.71 -3.19
N LEU A 34 -13.00 1.23 -4.01
CA LEU A 34 -12.84 1.24 -5.46
C LEU A 34 -11.79 2.25 -5.95
N PHE A 35 -11.53 3.34 -5.20
CA PHE A 35 -10.48 4.30 -5.56
C PHE A 35 -9.09 3.76 -5.23
N ILE A 36 -8.92 3.09 -4.08
CA ILE A 36 -7.67 2.42 -3.71
C ILE A 36 -7.39 1.22 -4.63
N GLY A 37 -8.43 0.45 -5.00
CA GLY A 37 -8.31 -0.65 -5.97
C GLY A 37 -7.92 -0.19 -7.37
N SER A 38 -8.36 1.00 -7.80
CA SER A 38 -7.96 1.60 -9.08
C SER A 38 -6.50 2.06 -9.10
N ILE A 39 -5.97 2.55 -7.97
CA ILE A 39 -4.55 2.91 -7.82
C ILE A 39 -3.66 1.66 -7.77
N LEU A 40 -4.20 0.52 -7.31
CA LEU A 40 -3.56 -0.79 -7.39
C LEU A 40 -3.94 -1.56 -8.67
N SER A 41 -4.37 -0.86 -9.71
CA SER A 41 -4.46 -1.38 -11.07
C SER A 41 -3.57 -0.56 -12.00
N ILE A 42 -2.43 -0.08 -11.48
CA ILE A 42 -1.28 0.22 -12.33
C ILE A 42 -0.93 -1.14 -12.96
N PRO A 43 -1.00 -1.30 -14.30
CA PRO A 43 -0.47 -2.49 -14.92
C PRO A 43 0.96 -2.61 -14.37
N ALA A 44 1.31 -3.72 -13.72
CA ALA A 44 2.71 -4.04 -13.53
C ALA A 44 3.25 -4.36 -14.91
N ASP A 45 3.41 -3.32 -15.72
CA ASP A 45 4.15 -3.37 -16.96
C ASP A 45 5.53 -3.89 -16.59
N VAL A 46 6.05 -4.79 -17.42
CA VAL A 46 7.34 -5.47 -17.20
C VAL A 46 8.43 -4.45 -16.87
N TRP A 47 8.34 -3.25 -17.45
CA TRP A 47 9.26 -2.14 -17.22
C TRP A 47 9.20 -1.57 -15.79
N THR A 48 8.02 -1.43 -15.18
CA THR A 48 7.92 -1.01 -13.77
C THR A 48 8.55 -2.06 -12.87
N PHE A 49 8.20 -3.34 -13.01
CA PHE A 49 8.78 -4.38 -12.16
C PHE A 49 10.31 -4.47 -12.33
N ASP A 50 10.80 -4.39 -13.56
CA ASP A 50 12.24 -4.37 -13.86
C ASP A 50 12.93 -3.15 -13.25
N ALA A 51 12.32 -1.96 -13.31
CA ALA A 51 12.86 -0.75 -12.70
C ALA A 51 12.99 -0.90 -11.18
N TRP A 52 12.00 -1.51 -10.52
CA TRP A 52 12.05 -1.80 -9.09
C TRP A 52 13.11 -2.85 -8.75
N LEU A 53 13.27 -3.88 -9.58
CA LEU A 53 14.32 -4.89 -9.47
C LEU A 53 15.72 -4.27 -9.60
N ILE A 54 15.93 -3.46 -10.63
CA ILE A 54 17.21 -2.77 -10.87
C ILE A 54 17.52 -1.83 -9.70
N THR A 55 16.52 -1.12 -9.19
CA THR A 55 16.66 -0.21 -8.04
C THR A 55 17.06 -0.95 -6.77
N GLY A 56 16.38 -2.05 -6.44
CA GLY A 56 16.74 -2.91 -5.31
C GLY A 56 18.10 -3.59 -5.48
N PHE A 57 18.45 -4.01 -6.69
CA PHE A 57 19.74 -4.63 -6.99
C PHE A 57 20.91 -3.64 -6.83
N LEU A 58 20.79 -2.42 -7.36
CA LEU A 58 21.81 -1.37 -7.22
C LEU A 58 22.02 -0.97 -5.75
N ALA A 59 20.94 -0.81 -4.99
CA ALA A 59 21.01 -0.58 -3.55
C ALA A 59 21.66 -1.77 -2.81
N GLY A 60 21.33 -3.00 -3.24
CA GLY A 60 21.93 -4.22 -2.74
C GLY A 60 23.44 -4.27 -2.99
N LEU A 61 23.92 -3.89 -4.17
CA LEU A 61 25.34 -3.79 -4.48
C LEU A 61 26.04 -2.75 -3.58
N ARG A 62 25.45 -1.57 -3.40
CA ARG A 62 25.98 -0.54 -2.50
C ARG A 62 26.11 -1.06 -1.06
N ARG A 63 25.12 -1.80 -0.55
CA ARG A 63 25.12 -2.33 0.83
C ARG A 63 25.99 -3.57 1.04
N SER A 64 26.01 -4.48 0.07
CA SER A 64 26.74 -5.76 0.18
C SER A 64 28.21 -5.66 -0.20
N THR A 65 28.55 -4.78 -1.14
CA THR A 65 29.92 -4.66 -1.66
C THR A 65 30.56 -3.30 -1.39
N GLY A 66 29.78 -2.27 -1.05
CA GLY A 66 30.27 -0.90 -0.92
C GLY A 66 30.52 -0.20 -2.26
N LEU A 67 30.37 -0.89 -3.38
CA LEU A 67 30.49 -0.29 -4.71
C LEU A 67 29.25 0.52 -5.03
N THR A 68 29.40 1.84 -5.07
CA THR A 68 28.40 2.76 -5.59
C THR A 68 28.76 3.05 -7.05
N PRO A 69 27.82 2.99 -8.02
CA PRO A 69 28.09 3.45 -9.38
C PRO A 69 28.70 4.86 -9.31
N ALA A 70 29.72 5.14 -10.10
CA ALA A 70 30.49 6.38 -9.98
C ALA A 70 29.67 7.61 -10.43
N ILE A 71 28.75 8.07 -9.58
CA ILE A 71 27.85 9.20 -9.82
C ILE A 71 28.66 10.44 -10.21
N ALA A 72 29.81 10.66 -9.56
CA ALA A 72 30.71 11.78 -9.83
C ALA A 72 31.31 11.79 -11.26
N ARG A 73 31.33 10.66 -11.97
CA ARG A 73 31.84 10.58 -13.36
C ARG A 73 30.77 10.94 -14.40
N ILE A 74 29.51 11.12 -13.98
CA ILE A 74 28.41 11.40 -14.90
C ILE A 74 28.41 12.91 -15.21
N PRO A 75 28.52 13.35 -16.46
CA PRO A 75 28.61 14.77 -16.80
C PRO A 75 27.32 15.55 -16.55
N ASN A 76 26.16 14.88 -16.51
CA ASN A 76 24.87 15.50 -16.30
C ASN A 76 24.45 15.49 -14.81
N LYS A 77 24.30 16.68 -14.22
CA LYS A 77 23.90 16.86 -12.80
C LYS A 77 22.50 16.34 -12.48
N ASP A 78 21.58 16.38 -13.44
CA ASP A 78 20.21 15.90 -13.22
C ASP A 78 20.16 14.38 -13.15
N LEU A 79 20.96 13.71 -13.99
CA LEU A 79 21.11 12.26 -13.95
C LEU A 79 21.83 11.81 -12.68
N GLN A 80 22.82 12.57 -12.20
CA GLN A 80 23.46 12.31 -10.91
C GLN A 80 22.46 12.34 -9.76
N LYS A 81 21.60 13.37 -9.73
CA LYS A 81 20.54 13.48 -8.73
C LYS A 81 19.56 12.33 -8.86
N ALA A 82 19.08 12.03 -10.06
CA ALA A 82 18.14 10.95 -10.29
C ALA A 82 18.69 9.61 -9.76
N ILE A 83 19.93 9.26 -10.11
CA ILE A 83 20.57 8.03 -9.61
C ILE A 83 20.72 8.04 -8.10
N GLY A 84 21.07 9.18 -7.49
CA GLY A 84 21.07 9.34 -6.04
C GLY A 84 19.73 9.00 -5.40
N TRP A 85 18.64 9.56 -5.94
CA TRP A 85 17.27 9.28 -5.49
C TRP A 85 16.88 7.80 -5.70
N TYR A 86 17.25 7.21 -6.83
CA TYR A 86 16.99 5.79 -7.10
C TYR A 86 17.71 4.88 -6.09
N LEU A 87 18.97 5.17 -5.76
CA LEU A 87 19.71 4.41 -4.75
C LEU A 87 19.06 4.50 -3.37
N GLU A 88 18.63 5.69 -2.97
CA GLU A 88 17.96 5.92 -1.68
C GLU A 88 16.64 5.14 -1.60
N ILE A 89 15.81 5.21 -2.65
CA ILE A 89 14.55 4.46 -2.74
C ILE A 89 14.79 2.94 -2.70
N GLY A 90 15.87 2.46 -3.34
CA GLY A 90 16.24 1.05 -3.32
C GLY A 90 16.61 0.56 -1.93
N GLU A 91 17.30 1.37 -1.13
CA GLU A 91 17.64 1.02 0.26
C GLU A 91 16.39 0.92 1.13
N TYR A 92 15.47 1.89 1.03
CA TYR A 92 14.18 1.81 1.72
C TYR A 92 13.38 0.57 1.32
N THR A 93 13.38 0.23 0.03
CA THR A 93 12.66 -0.94 -0.48
C THR A 93 13.23 -2.24 0.09
N LEU A 94 14.55 -2.38 0.15
CA LEU A 94 15.21 -3.55 0.75
C LEU A 94 14.94 -3.65 2.26
N ASP A 95 14.92 -2.53 2.98
CA ASP A 95 14.60 -2.53 4.40
C ASP A 95 13.15 -2.98 4.65
N LEU A 96 12.21 -2.50 3.84
CA LEU A 96 10.82 -2.94 3.89
C LEU A 96 10.70 -4.44 3.55
N ALA A 97 11.41 -4.91 2.53
CA ALA A 97 11.45 -6.32 2.18
C ALA A 97 11.97 -7.16 3.35
N GLN A 98 13.06 -6.75 4.00
CA GLN A 98 13.60 -7.48 5.16
C GLN A 98 12.62 -7.53 6.34
N VAL A 99 11.91 -6.43 6.62
CA VAL A 99 10.89 -6.39 7.68
C VAL A 99 9.72 -7.31 7.33
N PHE A 100 9.28 -7.29 6.07
CA PHE A 100 8.19 -8.14 5.60
C PHE A 100 8.56 -9.63 5.67
N LEU A 101 9.71 -9.99 5.11
CA LEU A 101 10.26 -11.35 5.13
C LEU A 101 10.48 -11.82 6.57
N GLY A 102 11.03 -10.95 7.44
CA GLY A 102 11.27 -11.26 8.84
C GLY A 102 10.01 -11.41 9.70
N ARG A 103 8.84 -10.93 9.23
CA ARG A 103 7.53 -11.15 9.88
C ARG A 103 6.79 -12.35 9.30
N SER A 104 7.19 -12.86 8.14
CA SER A 104 6.55 -13.99 7.51
C SER A 104 7.08 -15.31 8.09
N SER A 105 6.19 -16.29 8.27
CA SER A 105 6.53 -17.62 8.79
C SER A 105 7.32 -18.49 7.79
N PHE A 106 7.46 -18.03 6.54
CA PHE A 106 8.15 -18.75 5.47
C PHE A 106 9.67 -18.61 5.51
N PHE A 107 10.20 -17.60 6.23
CA PHE A 107 11.64 -17.34 6.27
C PHE A 107 12.17 -17.53 7.69
N VAL A 108 13.17 -18.39 7.82
CA VAL A 108 13.89 -18.63 9.08
C VAL A 108 15.22 -17.88 9.04
N ARG A 109 15.61 -17.26 10.16
CA ARG A 109 16.93 -16.66 10.29
C ARG A 109 17.93 -17.75 10.62
N ASP A 110 19.01 -17.82 9.83
CA ASP A 110 20.08 -18.81 10.01
C ASP A 110 20.69 -18.80 11.43
N ARG A 111 20.67 -17.64 12.09
CA ARG A 111 21.12 -17.46 13.48
C ARG A 111 20.33 -18.30 14.49
N ASP A 112 19.07 -18.64 14.19
CA ASP A 112 18.22 -19.47 15.06
C ASP A 112 18.40 -20.98 14.80
N GLN A 113 19.02 -21.37 13.67
CA GLN A 113 19.26 -22.79 13.33
C GLN A 113 20.50 -23.37 14.01
N SER A 114 21.50 -22.54 14.34
CA SER A 114 22.75 -22.99 15.00
C SER A 114 22.57 -23.46 16.46
N GLY A 115 21.35 -23.34 17.02
CA GLY A 115 21.04 -23.70 18.40
C GLY A 115 20.09 -24.91 18.56
N ARG A 116 19.84 -25.69 17.50
CA ARG A 116 19.04 -26.93 17.54
C ARG A 116 19.84 -28.14 17.07
#